data_AF-A0A5J4UUB1-F1
#
_entry.id   AF-A0A5J4UUB1-F1
#
_cell.length_a   1.000
_cell.length_b   1.000
_cell.length_c   1.000
_cell.angle_alpha   90.00
_cell.angle_beta   90.00
_cell.angle_gamma   90.00
#
_symmetry.space_group_name_H-M   'P 1'
#
loop_
_entity.id
_entity.type
_entity.pdbx_description
1 polymer ?
#
loop_
_entity_poly.entity_id
_entity_poly.type
_entity_poly.pdbx_seq_one_letter_code
_entity_poly.pdbx_strand_id
1 'polypeptide(L)'
;ILPSQLAINVGVGIFQVINNYIGGRDIKIIGKSIAESQLQSINSIISPAFTVIGGNLNVQQFTIKQASSQQQYGGLIVIRGDGLIQIDYVMFQQLDQWIDQRSSVIYSTAGDVSVSNSQFEQCVYKNDVQMKMKSASIHTKDKSGIITITNTSYSIITTVGSDSPITQLMRTTNPLLYKDAVDFDGGAIFIEEAEQLTITLSNITNNQGWRTGGINIRKLAVPKIIINGCLFDRNVAKQNLVITDIFSKMQIGNDIILDHKYLRDDIATGITNTQSTSKPPLVGSYNQQYQYGVFDYLITTQAAAEYIYVSIQGDDTNGDGTEELPYRTVQNSTRVAQISLFDGTYEEREIQIGGRFVSIFGSSTGESEVIGNTTQVQRPENCIITNTKDTVDQLILILNGSLQLRSIKIILSNDQSEINFTTIELFGTAAVLSVSQCVFETKDKNIPILKQIIKAQIGAQVTFQSVAFEKIYEEDSAVFDLKVQLHDICMIIIR
;
A
#
# COMPACT_ATOMS: atom_id res chain seq x y z
N ILE A 1 28.75 -35.73 19.78
CA ILE A 1 29.66 -34.77 19.10
C ILE A 1 28.81 -34.06 18.07
N LEU A 2 28.39 -32.82 18.33
CA LEU A 2 27.72 -32.02 17.29
C LEU A 2 28.72 -31.83 16.14
N PRO A 3 28.33 -32.06 14.87
CA PRO A 3 29.25 -31.87 13.77
C PRO A 3 29.70 -30.40 13.74
N SER A 4 31.01 -30.18 13.75
CA SER A 4 31.60 -28.85 13.63
C SER A 4 31.20 -28.21 12.29
N GLN A 5 30.97 -26.89 12.32
CA GLN A 5 30.68 -26.10 11.12
C GLN A 5 31.78 -26.32 10.07
N LEU A 6 31.36 -26.64 8.84
CA LEU A 6 32.27 -26.70 7.70
C LEU A 6 32.43 -25.29 7.14
N ALA A 7 33.62 -24.70 7.31
CA ALA A 7 33.96 -23.43 6.68
C ALA A 7 34.67 -23.66 5.34
N ILE A 8 34.15 -23.07 4.27
CA ILE A 8 34.68 -23.10 2.91
C ILE A 8 35.10 -21.67 2.55
N ASN A 9 36.40 -21.43 2.47
CA ASN A 9 36.95 -20.15 2.02
C ASN A 9 37.17 -20.22 0.50
N VAL A 10 36.49 -19.35 -0.23
CA VAL A 10 36.53 -19.30 -1.69
C VAL A 10 37.44 -18.14 -2.12
N GLY A 11 38.37 -18.43 -3.01
CA GLY A 11 39.31 -17.45 -3.54
C GLY A 11 38.67 -16.44 -4.49
N VAL A 12 39.53 -15.64 -5.12
CA VAL A 12 39.14 -14.68 -6.16
C VAL A 12 38.75 -15.45 -7.43
N GLY A 13 37.66 -15.05 -8.08
CA GLY A 13 37.21 -15.64 -9.34
C GLY A 13 35.70 -15.79 -9.46
N ILE A 14 35.29 -16.41 -10.56
CA ILE A 14 33.90 -16.77 -10.86
C ILE A 14 33.75 -18.27 -10.72
N PHE A 15 32.83 -18.70 -9.87
CA PHE A 15 32.59 -20.11 -9.56
C PHE A 15 31.18 -20.48 -9.97
N GLN A 16 31.06 -21.46 -10.86
CA GLN A 16 29.77 -21.99 -11.26
C GLN A 16 29.19 -22.87 -10.14
N VAL A 17 27.95 -22.62 -9.76
CA VAL A 17 27.26 -23.33 -8.66
C VAL A 17 25.97 -23.98 -9.12
N ILE A 18 25.79 -25.26 -8.76
CA ILE A 18 24.63 -26.06 -9.15
C ILE A 18 24.42 -27.15 -8.08
N ASN A 19 23.17 -27.40 -7.69
CA ASN A 19 22.76 -28.61 -6.98
C ASN A 19 23.54 -28.91 -5.67
N ASN A 20 23.85 -27.90 -4.87
CA ASN A 20 24.45 -28.12 -3.56
C ASN A 20 23.37 -28.40 -2.52
N TYR A 21 23.34 -29.61 -1.97
CA TYR A 21 22.35 -30.01 -0.96
C TYR A 21 22.93 -29.92 0.45
N ILE A 22 22.29 -29.13 1.29
CA ILE A 22 22.65 -28.94 2.70
C ILE A 22 21.68 -29.75 3.55
N GLY A 23 22.14 -30.94 3.94
CA GLY A 23 21.40 -31.92 4.75
C GLY A 23 21.22 -31.45 6.18
N GLY A 24 21.85 -32.09 7.17
CA GLY A 24 21.77 -31.71 8.60
C GLY A 24 23.04 -31.05 9.15
N ARG A 25 23.92 -30.53 8.29
CA ARG A 25 25.21 -29.93 8.69
C ARG A 25 25.16 -28.41 8.60
N ASP A 26 25.92 -27.75 9.47
CA ASP A 26 26.22 -26.32 9.38
C ASP A 26 27.39 -26.09 8.39
N ILE A 27 27.11 -25.35 7.32
CA ILE A 27 28.03 -25.05 6.23
C ILE A 27 28.11 -23.54 6.07
N LYS A 28 29.33 -23.01 6.22
CA LYS A 28 29.66 -21.60 6.00
C LYS A 28 30.54 -21.46 4.76
N ILE A 29 30.11 -20.65 3.80
CA ILE A 29 30.82 -20.36 2.55
C ILE A 29 31.15 -18.88 2.54
N ILE A 30 32.44 -18.55 2.47
CA ILE A 30 32.94 -17.18 2.58
C ILE A 30 33.77 -16.84 1.35
N GLY A 31 33.36 -15.80 0.62
CA GLY A 31 34.13 -15.23 -0.48
C GLY A 31 35.19 -14.26 0.02
N LYS A 32 36.09 -13.84 -0.86
CA LYS A 32 37.11 -12.84 -0.51
C LYS A 32 36.50 -11.46 -0.30
N SER A 33 35.60 -11.07 -1.20
CA SER A 33 34.80 -9.84 -1.16
C SER A 33 33.72 -9.90 -2.25
N ILE A 34 32.71 -9.04 -2.16
CA ILE A 34 31.67 -8.93 -3.19
C ILE A 34 32.24 -8.58 -4.58
N ALA A 35 33.38 -7.87 -4.63
CA ALA A 35 34.02 -7.47 -5.88
C ALA A 35 34.89 -8.57 -6.50
N GLU A 36 35.47 -9.44 -5.66
CA GLU A 36 36.51 -10.38 -6.09
C GLU A 36 36.00 -11.82 -6.22
N SER A 37 34.94 -12.20 -5.50
CA SER A 37 34.40 -13.56 -5.51
C SER A 37 32.96 -13.56 -6.01
N GLN A 38 32.72 -14.29 -7.11
CA GLN A 38 31.41 -14.40 -7.73
C GLN A 38 30.94 -15.85 -7.75
N LEU A 39 29.71 -16.11 -7.31
CA LEU A 39 29.00 -17.36 -7.58
C LEU A 39 28.04 -17.13 -8.73
N GLN A 40 27.99 -18.05 -9.69
CA GLN A 40 27.14 -17.89 -10.87
C GLN A 40 26.36 -19.19 -11.14
N SER A 41 25.04 -19.09 -11.31
CA SER A 41 24.27 -20.24 -11.78
C SER A 41 24.50 -20.47 -13.28
N ILE A 42 24.29 -21.71 -13.72
CA ILE A 42 24.49 -22.08 -15.12
C ILE A 42 23.17 -21.93 -15.89
N ASN A 43 23.18 -21.12 -16.95
CA ASN A 43 22.02 -20.81 -17.80
C ASN A 43 21.39 -22.04 -18.49
N SER A 44 22.18 -23.08 -18.75
CA SER A 44 21.70 -24.33 -19.38
C SER A 44 21.10 -25.34 -18.40
N ILE A 45 21.20 -25.11 -17.07
CA ILE A 45 20.78 -26.08 -16.06
C ILE A 45 19.69 -25.48 -15.19
N ILE A 46 18.54 -26.14 -15.18
CA ILE A 46 17.36 -25.75 -14.40
C ILE A 46 17.50 -26.34 -12.99
N SER A 47 18.20 -25.63 -12.10
CA SER A 47 18.40 -26.09 -10.72
C SER A 47 18.78 -24.94 -9.77
N PRO A 48 18.39 -25.03 -8.48
CA PRO A 48 18.96 -24.20 -7.43
C PRO A 48 20.48 -24.33 -7.34
N ALA A 49 21.15 -23.24 -6.98
CA ALA A 49 22.55 -23.28 -6.57
C ALA A 49 22.70 -24.02 -5.23
N PHE A 50 21.77 -23.77 -4.31
CA PHE A 50 21.74 -24.38 -2.97
C PHE A 50 20.33 -24.81 -2.59
N THR A 51 20.22 -25.98 -1.95
CA THR A 51 18.98 -26.48 -1.35
C THR A 51 19.24 -26.91 0.09
N VAL A 52 18.58 -26.27 1.05
CA VAL A 52 18.66 -26.57 2.48
C VAL A 52 17.47 -27.44 2.91
N ILE A 53 17.75 -28.51 3.65
CA ILE A 53 16.73 -29.44 4.16
C ILE A 53 16.64 -29.38 5.69
N GLY A 54 17.74 -29.46 6.43
CA GLY A 54 17.69 -29.41 7.91
C GLY A 54 18.91 -28.79 8.61
N GLY A 55 19.90 -28.35 7.84
CA GLY A 55 21.16 -27.79 8.34
C GLY A 55 21.15 -26.27 8.25
N ASN A 56 22.33 -25.67 8.40
CA ASN A 56 22.51 -24.24 8.24
C ASN A 56 23.38 -23.97 7.00
N LEU A 57 22.91 -23.08 6.13
CA LEU A 57 23.69 -22.53 5.04
C LEU A 57 23.98 -21.06 5.36
N ASN A 58 25.25 -20.74 5.62
CA ASN A 58 25.73 -19.39 5.82
C ASN A 58 26.59 -18.95 4.62
N VAL A 59 26.14 -17.98 3.82
CA VAL A 59 26.87 -17.46 2.66
C VAL A 59 27.25 -16.01 2.90
N GLN A 60 28.56 -15.70 2.76
CA GLN A 60 29.09 -14.37 3.02
C GLN A 60 30.03 -13.85 1.95
N GLN A 61 30.00 -12.53 1.71
CA GLN A 61 31.02 -11.82 0.93
C GLN A 61 31.13 -12.26 -0.54
N PHE A 62 29.99 -12.38 -1.24
CA PHE A 62 29.94 -12.72 -2.66
C PHE A 62 29.08 -11.75 -3.46
N THR A 63 29.38 -11.63 -4.75
CA THR A 63 28.32 -11.35 -5.73
C THR A 63 27.76 -12.68 -6.23
N ILE A 64 26.45 -12.87 -6.18
CA ILE A 64 25.77 -14.07 -6.69
C ILE A 64 24.93 -13.68 -7.91
N LYS A 65 25.25 -14.28 -9.06
CA LYS A 65 24.57 -14.02 -10.33
C LYS A 65 23.60 -15.14 -10.70
N GLN A 66 22.33 -14.80 -10.85
CA GLN A 66 21.28 -15.71 -11.30
C GLN A 66 21.10 -15.62 -12.81
N ALA A 67 21.38 -16.72 -13.51
CA ALA A 67 21.01 -16.89 -14.92
C ALA A 67 19.50 -17.03 -15.09
N SER A 68 18.95 -16.40 -16.13
CA SER A 68 17.53 -16.58 -16.49
C SER A 68 17.32 -17.98 -17.04
N SER A 69 16.17 -18.58 -16.71
CA SER A 69 15.80 -19.91 -17.20
C SER A 69 14.44 -19.88 -17.87
N GLN A 70 14.28 -20.72 -18.90
CA GLN A 70 12.99 -20.94 -19.54
C GLN A 70 12.02 -21.73 -18.65
N GLN A 71 12.53 -22.41 -17.61
CA GLN A 71 11.72 -23.17 -16.67
C GLN A 71 11.90 -22.66 -15.24
N GLN A 72 10.89 -22.92 -14.42
CA GLN A 72 10.86 -22.52 -13.04
C GLN A 72 11.40 -23.64 -12.13
N TYR A 73 12.24 -23.29 -11.17
CA TYR A 73 12.87 -24.21 -10.22
C TYR A 73 12.74 -23.77 -8.76
N GLY A 74 11.85 -22.82 -8.47
CA GLY A 74 11.57 -22.29 -7.14
C GLY A 74 12.41 -21.06 -6.84
N GLY A 75 13.71 -21.25 -6.65
CA GLY A 75 14.65 -20.15 -6.51
C GLY A 75 16.11 -20.55 -6.64
N LEU A 76 17.00 -19.55 -6.69
CA LEU A 76 18.45 -19.78 -6.71
C LEU A 76 18.94 -20.44 -5.42
N ILE A 77 18.41 -20.00 -4.29
CA ILE A 77 18.65 -20.57 -2.96
C ILE A 77 17.29 -21.02 -2.42
N VAL A 78 17.18 -22.30 -2.08
CA VAL A 78 15.91 -22.90 -1.65
C VAL A 78 16.04 -23.52 -0.27
N ILE A 79 15.02 -23.39 0.56
CA ILE A 79 14.87 -24.14 1.81
C ILE A 79 13.54 -24.89 1.82
N ARG A 80 13.61 -26.20 2.16
CA ARG A 80 12.45 -27.12 2.10
C ARG A 80 12.15 -27.87 3.39
N GLY A 81 13.00 -27.78 4.40
CA GLY A 81 12.72 -28.31 5.73
C GLY A 81 13.23 -27.36 6.82
N ASP A 82 13.33 -27.83 8.05
CA ASP A 82 13.49 -27.03 9.28
C ASP A 82 14.91 -26.46 9.48
N GLY A 83 15.65 -26.25 8.40
CA GLY A 83 16.98 -25.66 8.42
C GLY A 83 16.97 -24.14 8.53
N LEU A 84 18.14 -23.54 8.27
CA LEU A 84 18.34 -22.10 8.26
C LEU A 84 19.16 -21.68 7.03
N ILE A 85 18.72 -20.60 6.38
CA ILE A 85 19.53 -19.84 5.43
C ILE A 85 19.99 -18.55 6.10
N GLN A 86 21.29 -18.29 6.11
CA GLN A 86 21.90 -17.02 6.52
C GLN A 86 22.69 -16.43 5.36
N ILE A 87 22.31 -15.24 4.93
CA ILE A 87 23.00 -14.49 3.87
C ILE A 87 23.51 -13.20 4.48
N ASP A 88 24.81 -12.93 4.37
CA ASP A 88 25.41 -11.73 4.93
C ASP A 88 26.43 -11.09 3.98
N TYR A 89 26.30 -9.78 3.72
CA TYR A 89 27.23 -9.07 2.85
C TYR A 89 27.29 -9.66 1.42
N VAL A 90 26.12 -9.92 0.84
CA VAL A 90 25.97 -10.52 -0.50
C VAL A 90 25.24 -9.57 -1.45
N MET A 91 25.72 -9.47 -2.68
CA MET A 91 25.05 -8.77 -3.78
C MET A 91 24.43 -9.78 -4.73
N PHE A 92 23.11 -9.74 -4.91
CA PHE A 92 22.38 -10.54 -5.89
C PHE A 92 22.15 -9.73 -7.16
N GLN A 93 22.56 -10.30 -8.28
CA GLN A 93 22.37 -9.72 -9.60
C GLN A 93 21.78 -10.75 -10.55
N GLN A 94 21.04 -10.25 -11.53
CA GLN A 94 20.64 -11.04 -12.67
C GLN A 94 21.78 -11.07 -13.71
N LEU A 95 22.13 -12.27 -14.18
CA LEU A 95 23.15 -12.45 -15.22
C LEU A 95 22.66 -11.91 -16.57
N ASP A 96 21.40 -12.22 -16.91
CA ASP A 96 20.79 -11.89 -18.20
C ASP A 96 19.67 -10.85 -18.00
N GLN A 97 20.03 -9.58 -17.79
CA GLN A 97 19.08 -8.51 -17.38
C GLN A 97 17.90 -8.28 -18.34
N TRP A 98 18.02 -8.73 -19.60
CA TRP A 98 17.00 -8.57 -20.63
C TRP A 98 15.98 -9.73 -20.70
N ILE A 99 16.17 -10.77 -19.89
CA ILE A 99 15.32 -11.97 -19.91
C ILE A 99 14.65 -12.14 -18.57
N ASP A 100 13.32 -12.04 -18.50
CA ASP A 100 12.60 -12.17 -17.24
C ASP A 100 12.93 -13.47 -16.45
N GLN A 101 13.17 -13.33 -15.14
CA GLN A 101 13.40 -14.42 -14.21
C GLN A 101 12.13 -15.17 -13.89
N ARG A 102 12.16 -16.49 -14.05
CA ARG A 102 11.04 -17.39 -13.74
C ARG A 102 11.12 -18.02 -12.35
N SER A 103 12.18 -17.76 -11.59
CA SER A 103 12.40 -18.29 -10.26
C SER A 103 12.87 -17.18 -9.33
N SER A 104 12.56 -17.32 -8.04
CA SER A 104 12.97 -16.34 -7.03
C SER A 104 14.49 -16.36 -6.80
N VAL A 105 15.04 -15.36 -6.11
CA VAL A 105 16.41 -15.49 -5.60
C VAL A 105 16.41 -16.43 -4.40
N ILE A 106 15.60 -16.12 -3.38
CA ILE A 106 15.38 -16.99 -2.22
C ILE A 106 13.94 -17.52 -2.26
N TYR A 107 13.80 -18.84 -2.20
CA TYR A 107 12.49 -19.49 -2.10
C TYR A 107 12.42 -20.39 -0.87
N SER A 108 11.52 -20.08 0.05
CA SER A 108 11.31 -20.85 1.28
C SER A 108 9.95 -21.53 1.26
N THR A 109 9.93 -22.82 1.58
CA THR A 109 8.68 -23.55 1.90
C THR A 109 8.64 -24.06 3.35
N ALA A 110 9.73 -23.88 4.08
CA ALA A 110 9.95 -24.29 5.46
C ALA A 110 11.19 -23.58 6.04
N GLY A 111 11.41 -23.72 7.34
CA GLY A 111 12.61 -23.25 8.02
C GLY A 111 12.81 -21.72 7.98
N ASP A 112 13.94 -21.28 8.51
CA ASP A 112 14.21 -19.87 8.76
C ASP A 112 15.06 -19.24 7.65
N VAL A 113 14.85 -17.94 7.40
CA VAL A 113 15.64 -17.15 6.45
C VAL A 113 16.10 -15.86 7.12
N SER A 114 17.41 -15.66 7.17
CA SER A 114 18.05 -14.44 7.65
C SER A 114 18.89 -13.82 6.54
N VAL A 115 18.62 -12.55 6.21
CA VAL A 115 19.38 -11.77 5.24
C VAL A 115 19.86 -10.48 5.88
N SER A 116 21.17 -10.25 5.87
CA SER A 116 21.79 -9.06 6.44
C SER A 116 22.78 -8.39 5.49
N ASN A 117 22.89 -7.06 5.55
CA ASN A 117 23.93 -6.28 4.86
C ASN A 117 24.01 -6.58 3.34
N SER A 118 22.89 -6.93 2.72
CA SER A 118 22.87 -7.50 1.36
C SER A 118 22.14 -6.58 0.38
N GLN A 119 22.28 -6.86 -0.91
CA GLN A 119 21.72 -6.03 -1.98
C GLN A 119 21.05 -6.92 -3.03
N PHE A 120 19.83 -6.58 -3.41
CA PHE A 120 19.11 -7.18 -4.54
C PHE A 120 18.90 -6.10 -5.59
N GLU A 121 19.53 -6.24 -6.75
CA GLU A 121 19.53 -5.20 -7.77
C GLU A 121 19.02 -5.72 -9.11
N GLN A 122 18.20 -4.89 -9.78
CA GLN A 122 17.89 -4.99 -11.21
C GLN A 122 17.43 -6.39 -11.64
N CYS A 123 16.21 -6.74 -11.24
CA CYS A 123 15.60 -8.01 -11.62
C CYS A 123 14.16 -7.81 -12.09
N VAL A 124 13.83 -8.40 -13.24
CA VAL A 124 12.47 -8.48 -13.75
C VAL A 124 12.01 -9.91 -13.62
N TYR A 125 10.96 -10.16 -12.83
CA TYR A 125 10.37 -11.47 -12.65
C TYR A 125 9.19 -11.69 -13.58
N LYS A 126 9.19 -12.83 -14.27
CA LYS A 126 8.10 -13.26 -15.13
C LYS A 126 6.95 -13.80 -14.27
N ASN A 127 5.96 -12.95 -14.04
CA ASN A 127 4.79 -13.25 -13.22
C ASN A 127 3.50 -13.22 -14.03
N ASP A 128 3.55 -13.71 -15.28
CA ASP A 128 2.35 -13.88 -16.11
C ASP A 128 1.39 -14.89 -15.47
N VAL A 129 0.10 -14.79 -15.77
CA VAL A 129 -0.99 -15.65 -15.30
C VAL A 129 -0.73 -17.14 -15.58
N GLN A 130 -0.04 -17.45 -16.67
CA GLN A 130 0.27 -18.83 -17.05
C GLN A 130 1.29 -19.51 -16.10
N MET A 131 1.97 -18.72 -15.26
CA MET A 131 3.02 -19.22 -14.38
C MET A 131 2.42 -19.97 -13.19
N LYS A 132 2.85 -21.23 -13.00
CA LYS A 132 2.37 -22.08 -11.90
C LYS A 132 2.83 -21.63 -10.53
N MET A 133 3.94 -20.90 -10.45
CA MET A 133 4.53 -20.43 -9.21
C MET A 133 5.02 -19.00 -9.35
N LYS A 134 4.94 -18.28 -8.25
CA LYS A 134 5.28 -16.87 -8.13
C LYS A 134 6.77 -16.66 -7.99
N SER A 135 7.30 -15.56 -8.53
CA SER A 135 8.71 -15.20 -8.39
C SER A 135 8.90 -13.78 -7.85
N ALA A 136 9.84 -13.64 -6.92
CA ALA A 136 10.23 -12.39 -6.27
C ALA A 136 11.69 -12.50 -5.78
N SER A 137 12.24 -11.46 -5.18
CA SER A 137 13.58 -11.54 -4.59
C SER A 137 13.59 -12.49 -3.39
N ILE A 138 12.57 -12.40 -2.54
CA ILE A 138 12.30 -13.40 -1.52
C ILE A 138 10.84 -13.82 -1.65
N HIS A 139 10.60 -15.12 -1.82
CA HIS A 139 9.27 -15.70 -1.86
C HIS A 139 9.17 -16.80 -0.80
N THR A 140 8.25 -16.65 0.16
CA THR A 140 7.97 -17.66 1.19
C THR A 140 6.60 -18.27 0.99
N LYS A 141 6.45 -19.54 1.37
CA LYS A 141 5.24 -20.33 1.17
C LYS A 141 5.10 -21.41 2.24
N ASP A 142 3.89 -21.88 2.49
CA ASP A 142 3.59 -23.04 3.34
C ASP A 142 4.11 -22.85 4.77
N LYS A 143 5.06 -23.67 5.27
CA LYS A 143 5.50 -23.69 6.67
C LYS A 143 6.79 -22.92 6.89
N SER A 144 7.06 -21.89 6.11
CA SER A 144 8.21 -21.01 6.34
C SER A 144 8.20 -20.49 7.79
N GLY A 145 9.35 -20.55 8.45
CA GLY A 145 9.52 -20.13 9.83
C GLY A 145 9.69 -18.61 9.94
N ILE A 146 10.75 -18.18 10.62
CA ILE A 146 11.04 -16.79 10.89
C ILE A 146 11.85 -16.18 9.73
N ILE A 147 11.35 -15.06 9.20
CA ILE A 147 12.00 -14.30 8.13
C ILE A 147 12.55 -13.01 8.72
N THR A 148 13.88 -12.87 8.69
CA THR A 148 14.59 -11.70 9.22
C THR A 148 15.40 -11.03 8.11
N ILE A 149 15.17 -9.75 7.88
CA ILE A 149 15.87 -8.93 6.90
C ILE A 149 16.42 -7.70 7.61
N THR A 150 17.72 -7.46 7.53
CA THR A 150 18.37 -6.36 8.25
C THR A 150 19.36 -5.63 7.35
N ASN A 151 19.35 -4.30 7.35
CA ASN A 151 20.33 -3.49 6.61
C ASN A 151 20.51 -3.95 5.14
N THR A 152 19.41 -4.24 4.46
CA THR A 152 19.43 -4.82 3.11
C THR A 152 18.71 -3.90 2.13
N SER A 153 19.19 -3.83 0.88
CA SER A 153 18.56 -3.04 -0.17
C SER A 153 17.87 -3.89 -1.25
N TYR A 154 16.73 -3.41 -1.74
CA TYR A 154 15.99 -3.94 -2.89
C TYR A 154 15.77 -2.80 -3.87
N SER A 155 16.46 -2.84 -5.01
CA SER A 155 16.48 -1.75 -5.98
C SER A 155 16.12 -2.21 -7.38
N ILE A 156 15.13 -1.54 -7.99
CA ILE A 156 14.71 -1.77 -9.38
C ILE A 156 14.28 -3.25 -9.58
N ILE A 157 13.37 -3.71 -8.72
CA ILE A 157 12.77 -5.03 -8.81
C ILE A 157 11.38 -4.90 -9.43
N THR A 158 11.13 -5.63 -10.53
CA THR A 158 9.83 -5.66 -11.21
C THR A 158 9.19 -7.04 -11.07
N THR A 159 7.95 -7.10 -10.62
CA THR A 159 7.21 -8.35 -10.33
C THR A 159 5.83 -8.39 -10.99
N VAL A 160 5.66 -7.66 -12.10
CA VAL A 160 4.38 -7.50 -12.82
C VAL A 160 4.36 -8.44 -14.03
N GLY A 161 3.26 -9.17 -14.22
CA GLY A 161 3.05 -9.98 -15.43
C GLY A 161 2.75 -9.11 -16.65
N SER A 162 3.14 -9.58 -17.83
CA SER A 162 2.84 -8.93 -19.12
C SER A 162 1.35 -8.90 -19.45
N ASP A 163 0.56 -9.75 -18.78
CA ASP A 163 -0.88 -9.93 -18.93
C ASP A 163 -1.69 -9.29 -17.79
N SER A 164 -1.07 -8.42 -16.99
CA SER A 164 -1.75 -7.64 -15.94
C SER A 164 -2.08 -6.22 -16.43
N PRO A 165 -3.35 -5.77 -16.40
CA PRO A 165 -4.52 -6.49 -15.89
C PRO A 165 -5.05 -7.52 -16.90
N ILE A 166 -5.64 -8.60 -16.38
CA ILE A 166 -6.47 -9.50 -17.18
C ILE A 166 -7.74 -8.76 -17.61
N THR A 167 -7.81 -8.36 -18.88
CA THR A 167 -8.96 -7.65 -19.44
C THR A 167 -10.13 -8.58 -19.77
N GLN A 168 -11.34 -8.03 -19.89
CA GLN A 168 -12.50 -8.79 -20.36
C GLN A 168 -12.28 -9.35 -21.78
N LEU A 169 -11.59 -8.61 -22.65
CA LEU A 169 -11.24 -9.06 -24.00
C LEU A 169 -10.33 -10.31 -23.95
N MET A 170 -9.38 -10.36 -23.02
CA MET A 170 -8.53 -11.54 -22.81
C MET A 170 -9.37 -12.73 -22.35
N ARG A 171 -10.31 -12.52 -21.43
CA ARG A 171 -11.25 -13.56 -20.95
C ARG A 171 -12.15 -14.09 -22.07
N THR A 172 -12.60 -13.26 -23.00
CA THR A 172 -13.46 -13.68 -24.12
C THR A 172 -12.68 -14.30 -25.27
N THR A 173 -11.47 -13.81 -25.56
CA THR A 173 -10.64 -14.26 -26.69
C THR A 173 -9.88 -15.54 -26.36
N ASN A 174 -9.46 -15.73 -25.11
CA ASN A 174 -8.80 -16.95 -24.64
C ASN A 174 -9.35 -17.39 -23.27
N PRO A 175 -10.62 -17.86 -23.23
CA PRO A 175 -11.29 -18.24 -21.99
C PRO A 175 -10.62 -19.43 -21.30
N LEU A 176 -10.01 -20.35 -22.04
CA LEU A 176 -9.29 -21.49 -21.47
C LEU A 176 -8.15 -21.05 -20.54
N LEU A 177 -7.55 -19.90 -20.83
CA LEU A 177 -6.48 -19.35 -20.03
C LEU A 177 -6.96 -18.35 -18.98
N TYR A 178 -7.85 -17.44 -19.36
CA TYR A 178 -8.14 -16.27 -18.55
C TYR A 178 -9.47 -16.31 -17.80
N LYS A 179 -10.39 -17.27 -18.07
CA LYS A 179 -11.74 -17.25 -17.49
C LYS A 179 -11.71 -17.16 -15.96
N ASP A 180 -10.91 -18.01 -15.32
CA ASP A 180 -10.78 -18.09 -13.86
C ASP A 180 -9.42 -17.56 -13.35
N ALA A 181 -8.69 -16.88 -14.22
CA ALA A 181 -7.39 -16.32 -13.88
C ALA A 181 -7.52 -15.11 -12.94
N VAL A 182 -6.55 -15.01 -12.03
CA VAL A 182 -6.37 -13.90 -11.10
C VAL A 182 -5.02 -13.25 -11.39
N ASP A 183 -4.99 -11.91 -11.36
CA ASP A 183 -3.75 -11.16 -11.55
C ASP A 183 -2.71 -11.52 -10.49
N PHE A 184 -1.45 -11.31 -10.82
CA PHE A 184 -0.36 -11.51 -9.88
C PHE A 184 -0.16 -10.30 -8.99
N ASP A 185 -0.41 -10.40 -7.68
CA ASP A 185 -0.35 -9.26 -6.75
C ASP A 185 1.00 -8.52 -6.63
N GLY A 186 2.15 -9.08 -7.01
CA GLY A 186 3.44 -8.35 -6.97
C GLY A 186 4.09 -8.24 -5.58
N GLY A 187 5.34 -7.78 -5.58
CA GLY A 187 6.13 -7.41 -4.40
C GLY A 187 7.58 -7.87 -4.50
N ALA A 188 8.56 -6.98 -4.29
CA ALA A 188 9.98 -7.36 -4.20
C ALA A 188 10.22 -8.44 -3.14
N ILE A 189 9.48 -8.38 -2.03
CA ILE A 189 9.37 -9.42 -1.01
C ILE A 189 7.93 -9.93 -0.99
N PHE A 190 7.73 -11.23 -1.19
CA PHE A 190 6.41 -11.86 -1.26
C PHE A 190 6.27 -12.97 -0.22
N ILE A 191 5.50 -12.69 0.83
CA ILE A 191 5.22 -13.62 1.93
C ILE A 191 3.83 -14.23 1.69
N GLU A 192 3.77 -15.41 1.08
CA GLU A 192 2.51 -16.15 0.95
C GLU A 192 2.09 -16.70 2.32
N GLU A 193 3.05 -17.30 3.02
CA GLU A 193 2.92 -17.74 4.42
C GLU A 193 4.29 -17.73 5.09
N ALA A 194 4.35 -17.35 6.36
CA ALA A 194 5.50 -17.47 7.25
C ALA A 194 5.05 -17.50 8.72
N GLU A 195 5.93 -17.87 9.65
CA GLU A 195 5.63 -17.78 11.07
C GLU A 195 5.63 -16.31 11.53
N GLN A 196 6.72 -15.60 11.23
CA GLN A 196 6.99 -14.22 11.65
C GLN A 196 7.81 -13.49 10.60
N LEU A 197 7.65 -12.16 10.52
CA LEU A 197 8.44 -11.28 9.65
C LEU A 197 9.04 -10.12 10.43
N THR A 198 10.35 -9.96 10.33
CA THR A 198 11.10 -8.81 10.83
C THR A 198 11.94 -8.20 9.72
N ILE A 199 11.75 -6.92 9.45
CA ILE A 199 12.54 -6.13 8.50
C ILE A 199 13.03 -4.88 9.23
N THR A 200 14.34 -4.67 9.27
CA THR A 200 14.92 -3.51 9.94
C THR A 200 15.98 -2.82 9.08
N LEU A 201 16.05 -1.49 9.18
CA LEU A 201 17.11 -0.66 8.57
C LEU A 201 17.28 -0.91 7.06
N SER A 202 16.21 -1.28 6.36
CA SER A 202 16.30 -1.75 4.97
C SER A 202 15.72 -0.74 4.00
N ASN A 203 16.28 -0.71 2.79
CA ASN A 203 15.91 0.24 1.73
C ASN A 203 15.19 -0.49 0.59
N ILE A 204 13.99 -0.08 0.25
CA ILE A 204 13.15 -0.70 -0.77
C ILE A 204 12.79 0.39 -1.77
N THR A 205 13.53 0.43 -2.89
CA THR A 205 13.59 1.61 -3.75
C THR A 205 13.29 1.30 -5.23
N ASN A 206 12.46 2.11 -5.87
CA ASN A 206 12.11 2.03 -7.29
C ASN A 206 11.57 0.66 -7.73
N ASN A 207 10.88 -0.05 -6.85
CA ASN A 207 10.33 -1.37 -7.16
C ASN A 207 8.92 -1.26 -7.74
N GLN A 208 8.56 -2.21 -8.61
CA GLN A 208 7.29 -2.25 -9.32
C GLN A 208 6.64 -3.63 -9.14
N GLY A 209 5.37 -3.65 -8.75
CA GLY A 209 4.55 -4.85 -8.70
C GLY A 209 3.09 -4.48 -8.92
N TRP A 210 2.18 -5.46 -9.04
CA TRP A 210 0.80 -5.17 -9.42
C TRP A 210 0.05 -4.41 -8.33
N ARG A 211 -0.15 -5.02 -7.16
CA ARG A 211 -0.78 -4.41 -5.97
C ARG A 211 0.21 -3.69 -5.07
N THR A 212 1.50 -4.03 -5.16
CA THR A 212 2.58 -3.40 -4.39
C THR A 212 3.92 -3.55 -5.07
N GLY A 213 4.78 -2.54 -4.96
CA GLY A 213 6.18 -2.63 -5.38
C GLY A 213 7.09 -3.20 -4.29
N GLY A 214 6.78 -2.93 -3.02
CA GLY A 214 7.62 -3.31 -1.88
C GLY A 214 7.34 -4.70 -1.35
N ILE A 215 6.54 -4.79 -0.29
CA ILE A 215 6.34 -6.01 0.51
C ILE A 215 4.88 -6.46 0.42
N ASN A 216 4.67 -7.72 0.08
CA ASN A 216 3.34 -8.32 0.07
C ASN A 216 3.25 -9.41 1.14
N ILE A 217 2.34 -9.25 2.11
CA ILE A 217 2.19 -10.17 3.23
C ILE A 217 0.77 -10.72 3.27
N ARG A 218 0.61 -11.98 2.87
CA ARG A 218 -0.69 -12.66 2.85
C ARG A 218 -1.06 -13.32 4.18
N LYS A 219 -0.09 -13.94 4.84
CA LYS A 219 -0.34 -14.68 6.07
C LYS A 219 0.91 -14.76 6.94
N LEU A 220 0.72 -14.49 8.24
CA LEU A 220 1.68 -14.82 9.29
C LEU A 220 1.00 -15.72 10.31
N ALA A 221 1.70 -16.74 10.82
CA ALA A 221 1.15 -17.62 11.86
C ALA A 221 1.04 -16.88 13.20
N VAL A 222 2.05 -16.08 13.53
CA VAL A 222 1.99 -15.09 14.59
C VAL A 222 1.66 -13.76 13.91
N PRO A 223 0.50 -13.14 14.18
CA PRO A 223 0.05 -11.94 13.49
C PRO A 223 0.82 -10.69 13.96
N LYS A 224 2.15 -10.77 14.11
CA LYS A 224 3.00 -9.66 14.53
C LYS A 224 3.99 -9.36 13.41
N ILE A 225 3.97 -8.13 12.95
CA ILE A 225 4.90 -7.61 11.93
C ILE A 225 5.90 -6.67 12.61
N ILE A 226 7.17 -6.72 12.21
CA ILE A 226 8.16 -5.74 12.64
C ILE A 226 8.80 -5.13 11.39
N ILE A 227 8.49 -3.86 11.11
CA ILE A 227 9.13 -3.06 10.06
C ILE A 227 9.64 -1.78 10.73
N ASN A 228 10.95 -1.71 10.97
CA ASN A 228 11.55 -0.64 11.76
C ASN A 228 12.70 0.04 11.03
N GLY A 229 12.72 1.37 11.01
CA GLY A 229 13.85 2.14 10.46
C GLY A 229 14.05 1.93 8.96
N CYS A 230 13.01 1.55 8.22
CA CYS A 230 13.10 1.25 6.80
C CYS A 230 12.82 2.49 5.95
N LEU A 231 13.37 2.51 4.73
CA LEU A 231 13.11 3.54 3.74
C LEU A 231 12.44 2.92 2.52
N PHE A 232 11.24 3.39 2.20
CA PHE A 232 10.59 3.11 0.93
C PHE A 232 10.74 4.31 0.00
N ASP A 233 11.30 4.10 -1.19
CA ASP A 233 11.54 5.22 -2.12
C ASP A 233 10.95 4.92 -3.49
N ARG A 234 9.94 5.69 -3.90
CA ARG A 234 9.32 5.59 -5.25
C ARG A 234 8.93 4.17 -5.67
N ASN A 235 8.41 3.37 -4.76
CA ASN A 235 7.79 2.09 -5.14
C ASN A 235 6.44 2.35 -5.81
N VAL A 236 6.06 1.44 -6.71
CA VAL A 236 4.86 1.59 -7.53
C VAL A 236 4.06 0.30 -7.56
N ALA A 237 2.81 0.41 -7.14
CA ALA A 237 1.77 -0.54 -7.50
C ALA A 237 1.22 -0.19 -8.89
N LYS A 238 1.55 -0.98 -9.92
CA LYS A 238 1.09 -0.74 -11.31
C LYS A 238 -0.41 -0.73 -11.44
N GLN A 239 -1.12 -1.50 -10.64
CA GLN A 239 -2.58 -1.51 -10.64
C GLN A 239 -3.14 -0.10 -10.36
N ASN A 240 -2.45 0.72 -9.57
CA ASN A 240 -2.85 2.10 -9.26
C ASN A 240 -2.84 3.01 -10.50
N LEU A 241 -1.98 2.70 -11.47
CA LEU A 241 -1.83 3.44 -12.73
C LEU A 241 -2.84 3.01 -13.79
N VAL A 242 -3.29 1.75 -13.75
CA VAL A 242 -4.15 1.17 -14.79
C VAL A 242 -5.62 1.29 -14.44
N ILE A 243 -5.98 0.98 -13.19
CA ILE A 243 -7.34 1.19 -12.70
C ILE A 243 -7.49 2.69 -12.47
N THR A 244 -8.62 3.29 -12.84
CA THR A 244 -8.92 4.71 -12.55
C THR A 244 -9.88 4.82 -11.36
N ASP A 245 -10.91 3.96 -11.33
CA ASP A 245 -11.90 3.85 -10.25
C ASP A 245 -11.26 3.60 -8.87
N ILE A 246 -11.65 4.40 -7.86
CA ILE A 246 -11.05 4.35 -6.52
C ILE A 246 -11.42 3.08 -5.75
N PHE A 247 -12.64 2.57 -5.94
CA PHE A 247 -13.13 1.39 -5.21
C PHE A 247 -12.33 0.16 -5.60
N SER A 248 -11.95 0.10 -6.86
CA SER A 248 -11.08 -0.94 -7.40
C SER A 248 -9.61 -0.78 -6.95
N LYS A 249 -9.24 0.33 -6.30
CA LYS A 249 -7.89 0.62 -5.75
C LYS A 249 -7.75 0.37 -4.25
N MET A 250 -8.82 0.03 -3.55
CA MET A 250 -8.82 -0.09 -2.08
C MET A 250 -7.81 -1.12 -1.55
N GLN A 251 -7.48 -2.13 -2.35
CA GLN A 251 -6.57 -3.22 -2.01
C GLN A 251 -5.10 -3.00 -2.40
N ILE A 252 -4.74 -1.76 -2.74
CA ILE A 252 -3.41 -1.37 -3.22
C ILE A 252 -2.61 -0.69 -2.11
N GLY A 253 -1.31 -0.96 -2.06
CA GLY A 253 -0.35 -0.27 -1.21
C GLY A 253 1.00 -0.26 -1.92
N ASN A 254 1.50 0.93 -2.27
CA ASN A 254 2.72 1.04 -3.07
C ASN A 254 3.93 0.42 -2.37
N ASP A 255 3.96 0.51 -1.04
CA ASP A 255 5.06 0.01 -0.21
C ASP A 255 4.74 -1.32 0.46
N ILE A 256 3.57 -1.45 1.07
CA ILE A 256 3.21 -2.63 1.89
C ILE A 256 1.77 -3.07 1.61
N ILE A 257 1.56 -4.37 1.46
CA ILE A 257 0.25 -5.03 1.50
C ILE A 257 0.17 -5.95 2.73
N LEU A 258 -0.89 -5.75 3.53
CA LEU A 258 -1.18 -6.48 4.77
C LEU A 258 -2.50 -7.25 4.64
N ASP A 259 -2.44 -8.40 3.97
CA ASP A 259 -3.61 -9.20 3.61
C ASP A 259 -4.02 -10.20 4.71
N HIS A 260 -3.18 -10.42 5.72
CA HIS A 260 -3.55 -11.21 6.91
C HIS A 260 -4.51 -10.42 7.82
N LYS A 261 -5.32 -11.14 8.61
CA LYS A 261 -6.18 -10.53 9.63
C LYS A 261 -5.38 -10.28 10.90
N TYR A 262 -4.84 -9.08 11.03
CA TYR A 262 -4.14 -8.62 12.23
C TYR A 262 -5.11 -8.09 13.29
N LEU A 263 -4.66 -7.94 14.54
CA LEU A 263 -5.22 -6.89 15.40
C LEU A 263 -4.56 -5.57 15.03
N ARG A 264 -5.26 -4.46 15.26
CA ARG A 264 -4.73 -3.13 14.92
C ARG A 264 -3.41 -2.84 15.63
N ASP A 265 -3.31 -3.18 16.91
CA ASP A 265 -2.12 -2.92 17.73
C ASP A 265 -0.90 -3.71 17.25
N ASP A 266 -1.13 -4.89 16.64
CA ASP A 266 -0.06 -5.70 16.06
C ASP A 266 0.61 -4.99 14.88
N ILE A 267 -0.15 -4.19 14.13
CA ILE A 267 0.36 -3.37 13.02
C ILE A 267 0.96 -2.06 13.57
N ALA A 268 0.19 -1.35 14.41
CA ALA A 268 0.55 -0.01 14.88
C ALA A 268 1.84 0.02 15.71
N THR A 269 2.11 -1.03 16.48
CA THR A 269 3.37 -1.16 17.23
C THR A 269 4.50 -1.79 16.41
N GLY A 270 4.15 -2.40 15.28
CA GLY A 270 5.06 -3.13 14.41
C GLY A 270 5.80 -2.27 13.40
N ILE A 271 5.14 -1.21 12.89
CA ILE A 271 5.71 -0.31 11.89
C ILE A 271 6.18 0.98 12.59
N THR A 272 7.49 1.20 12.67
CA THR A 272 8.08 2.32 13.42
C THR A 272 9.29 2.91 12.71
N ASN A 273 9.59 4.19 12.96
CA ASN A 273 10.75 4.92 12.41
C ASN A 273 10.93 4.76 10.88
N THR A 274 9.85 4.51 10.15
CA THR A 274 9.89 4.14 8.73
C THR A 274 9.46 5.34 7.91
N GLN A 275 10.10 5.54 6.76
CA GLN A 275 9.89 6.70 5.91
C GLN A 275 9.52 6.28 4.48
N SER A 276 8.73 7.11 3.80
CA SER A 276 8.39 6.88 2.40
C SER A 276 8.36 8.14 1.53
N THR A 277 8.78 8.00 0.27
CA THR A 277 8.55 8.95 -0.83
C THR A 277 7.62 8.39 -1.91
N SER A 278 7.10 7.17 -1.72
CA SER A 278 6.17 6.54 -2.65
C SER A 278 4.85 7.30 -2.71
N LYS A 279 4.15 7.21 -3.83
CA LYS A 279 2.80 7.80 -3.93
C LYS A 279 1.83 7.04 -3.02
N PRO A 280 0.90 7.71 -2.33
CA PRO A 280 -0.13 7.01 -1.57
C PRO A 280 -1.11 6.22 -2.46
N PRO A 281 -1.81 5.20 -1.91
CA PRO A 281 -1.68 4.67 -0.55
C PRO A 281 -0.33 3.94 -0.34
N LEU A 282 0.27 4.08 0.84
CA LEU A 282 1.54 3.43 1.17
C LEU A 282 1.28 1.99 1.63
N VAL A 283 0.30 1.83 2.52
CA VAL A 283 -0.14 0.56 3.08
C VAL A 283 -1.55 0.24 2.59
N GLY A 284 -1.79 -1.00 2.14
CA GLY A 284 -3.11 -1.47 1.71
C GLY A 284 -3.40 -2.91 2.12
N SER A 285 -4.61 -3.39 1.81
CA SER A 285 -5.08 -4.75 2.14
C SER A 285 -6.35 -5.09 1.37
N TYR A 286 -6.63 -6.38 1.10
CA TYR A 286 -7.98 -6.77 0.69
C TYR A 286 -9.00 -6.66 1.84
N ASN A 287 -8.57 -6.68 3.10
CA ASN A 287 -9.47 -6.58 4.25
C ASN A 287 -9.97 -5.15 4.41
N GLN A 288 -11.30 -4.96 4.37
CA GLN A 288 -11.95 -3.64 4.39
C GLN A 288 -11.47 -2.71 5.50
N GLN A 289 -11.23 -3.23 6.69
CA GLN A 289 -10.72 -2.47 7.84
C GLN A 289 -9.29 -1.90 7.67
N TYR A 290 -8.53 -2.39 6.68
CA TYR A 290 -7.13 -2.04 6.40
C TYR A 290 -6.92 -1.54 4.97
N GLN A 291 -8.02 -1.26 4.26
CA GLN A 291 -7.99 -0.76 2.89
C GLN A 291 -7.52 0.70 2.84
N TYR A 292 -7.06 1.12 1.66
CA TYR A 292 -6.90 2.54 1.30
C TYR A 292 -6.08 3.40 2.29
N GLY A 293 -4.89 2.94 2.71
CA GLY A 293 -3.93 3.79 3.43
C GLY A 293 -4.26 4.05 4.89
N VAL A 294 -5.15 3.28 5.54
CA VAL A 294 -5.51 3.41 6.97
C VAL A 294 -4.28 3.47 7.89
N PHE A 295 -3.18 2.84 7.50
CA PHE A 295 -1.93 2.78 8.25
C PHE A 295 -0.82 3.68 7.71
N ASP A 296 -1.12 4.57 6.76
CA ASP A 296 -0.12 5.46 6.18
C ASP A 296 0.53 6.39 7.25
N TYR A 297 -0.20 6.75 8.32
CA TYR A 297 0.33 7.53 9.44
C TYR A 297 1.51 6.86 10.17
N LEU A 298 1.68 5.54 10.04
CA LEU A 298 2.81 4.82 10.64
C LEU A 298 4.11 5.03 9.84
N ILE A 299 4.02 5.56 8.62
CA ILE A 299 5.14 5.80 7.72
C ILE A 299 5.27 7.31 7.51
N THR A 300 6.39 7.89 7.93
CA THR A 300 6.64 9.32 7.76
C THR A 300 6.86 9.63 6.28
N THR A 301 5.99 10.42 5.67
CA THR A 301 6.17 10.90 4.30
C THR A 301 7.11 12.10 4.27
N GLN A 302 8.11 12.08 3.39
CA GLN A 302 9.02 13.22 3.19
C GLN A 302 8.50 14.22 2.14
N ALA A 303 7.35 13.96 1.54
CA ALA A 303 6.75 14.88 0.57
C ALA A 303 6.25 16.15 1.27
N ALA A 304 6.58 17.31 0.71
CA ALA A 304 5.91 18.56 1.05
C ALA A 304 4.40 18.40 0.82
N ALA A 305 3.57 19.15 1.56
CA ALA A 305 2.12 19.16 1.34
C ALA A 305 1.84 19.45 -0.14
N GLU A 306 1.43 18.41 -0.88
CA GLU A 306 1.03 18.55 -2.27
C GLU A 306 -0.32 19.28 -2.28
N TYR A 307 -0.30 20.44 -2.92
CA TYR A 307 -1.46 21.29 -3.15
C TYR A 307 -2.02 20.93 -4.52
N ILE A 308 -3.29 20.51 -4.58
CA ILE A 308 -3.93 20.18 -5.86
C ILE A 308 -5.25 20.90 -6.05
N TYR A 309 -5.64 21.02 -7.31
CA TYR A 309 -6.82 21.75 -7.74
C TYR A 309 -7.86 20.80 -8.33
N VAL A 310 -9.12 21.06 -7.97
CA VAL A 310 -10.30 20.34 -8.45
C VAL A 310 -11.25 21.35 -9.08
N SER A 311 -11.70 21.07 -10.30
CA SER A 311 -12.55 21.94 -11.11
C SER A 311 -13.59 21.13 -11.88
N ILE A 312 -14.80 21.67 -12.05
CA ILE A 312 -15.84 21.04 -12.88
C ILE A 312 -15.45 20.89 -14.37
N GLN A 313 -14.44 21.65 -14.82
CA GLN A 313 -13.84 21.55 -16.16
C GLN A 313 -12.60 20.65 -16.20
N GLY A 314 -12.20 20.08 -15.05
CA GLY A 314 -11.04 19.20 -14.93
C GLY A 314 -11.25 17.83 -15.57
N ASP A 315 -10.21 17.01 -15.52
CA ASP A 315 -10.20 15.65 -16.08
C ASP A 315 -9.57 14.67 -15.09
N ASP A 316 -10.34 13.65 -14.68
CA ASP A 316 -9.84 12.60 -13.78
C ASP A 316 -8.94 11.56 -14.48
N THR A 317 -8.95 11.55 -15.81
CA THR A 317 -8.15 10.62 -16.62
C THR A 317 -6.78 11.20 -16.89
N ASN A 318 -6.72 12.48 -17.26
CA ASN A 318 -5.50 13.14 -17.72
C ASN A 318 -5.04 14.32 -16.86
N GLY A 319 -5.88 14.79 -15.92
CA GLY A 319 -5.49 15.80 -14.96
C GLY A 319 -4.38 15.29 -14.04
N ASP A 320 -3.44 16.16 -13.71
CA ASP A 320 -2.37 15.88 -12.75
C ASP A 320 -2.57 16.62 -11.42
N GLY A 321 -3.67 17.37 -11.30
CA GLY A 321 -4.03 18.14 -10.11
C GLY A 321 -3.35 19.50 -10.03
N THR A 322 -2.62 19.92 -11.07
CA THR A 322 -2.13 21.31 -11.20
C THR A 322 -3.27 22.28 -11.45
N GLU A 323 -3.00 23.58 -11.33
CA GLU A 323 -4.00 24.62 -11.58
C GLU A 323 -4.42 24.62 -13.05
N GLU A 324 -3.47 24.34 -13.95
CA GLU A 324 -3.68 24.27 -15.39
C GLU A 324 -4.39 22.98 -15.83
N LEU A 325 -4.14 21.86 -15.12
CA LEU A 325 -4.74 20.54 -15.41
C LEU A 325 -5.39 19.95 -14.14
N PRO A 326 -6.46 20.59 -13.63
CA PRO A 326 -7.10 20.17 -12.39
C PRO A 326 -7.82 18.83 -12.54
N TYR A 327 -8.00 18.15 -11.41
CA TYR A 327 -8.89 16.98 -11.34
C TYR A 327 -10.35 17.40 -11.49
N ARG A 328 -11.20 16.46 -11.93
CA ARG A 328 -12.64 16.69 -12.04
C ARG A 328 -13.38 16.39 -10.75
N THR A 329 -12.95 15.36 -10.01
CA THR A 329 -13.60 14.91 -8.77
C THR A 329 -12.69 15.08 -7.56
N VAL A 330 -13.31 15.35 -6.42
CA VAL A 330 -12.65 15.39 -5.11
C VAL A 330 -12.17 14.00 -4.74
N GLN A 331 -12.94 12.95 -5.06
CA GLN A 331 -12.58 11.56 -4.79
C GLN A 331 -11.21 11.16 -5.37
N ASN A 332 -10.85 11.57 -6.60
CA ASN A 332 -9.53 11.25 -7.16
C ASN A 332 -8.37 12.04 -6.53
N SER A 333 -8.71 13.14 -5.86
CA SER A 333 -7.80 14.12 -5.28
C SER A 333 -7.46 13.83 -3.79
N THR A 334 -8.19 12.92 -3.11
CA THR A 334 -7.95 12.55 -1.68
C THR A 334 -6.60 11.88 -1.38
N ARG A 335 -5.73 11.77 -2.40
CA ARG A 335 -4.40 11.18 -2.29
C ARG A 335 -3.36 12.12 -1.70
N VAL A 336 -3.66 13.40 -1.55
CA VAL A 336 -2.72 14.44 -1.11
C VAL A 336 -3.20 15.17 0.14
N ALA A 337 -2.36 16.06 0.66
CA ALA A 337 -2.60 16.76 1.93
C ALA A 337 -3.55 17.96 1.80
N GLN A 338 -3.59 18.68 0.67
CA GLN A 338 -4.38 19.91 0.52
C GLN A 338 -5.06 20.00 -0.85
N ILE A 339 -6.37 20.24 -0.85
CA ILE A 339 -7.24 20.20 -2.03
C ILE A 339 -8.02 21.51 -2.14
N SER A 340 -7.79 22.24 -3.23
CA SER A 340 -8.50 23.46 -3.61
C SER A 340 -9.67 23.14 -4.52
N LEU A 341 -10.89 23.42 -4.11
CA LEU A 341 -12.07 23.29 -4.97
C LEU A 341 -12.37 24.63 -5.63
N PHE A 342 -12.48 24.65 -6.95
CA PHE A 342 -13.00 25.80 -7.68
C PHE A 342 -14.53 25.86 -7.55
N ASP A 343 -15.11 27.01 -7.90
CA ASP A 343 -16.55 27.17 -7.99
C ASP A 343 -17.18 26.10 -8.90
N GLY A 344 -18.17 25.39 -8.37
CA GLY A 344 -18.85 24.29 -9.04
C GLY A 344 -19.62 23.37 -8.11
N THR A 345 -20.37 22.46 -8.72
CA THR A 345 -21.03 21.35 -8.02
C THR A 345 -20.33 20.04 -8.39
N TYR A 346 -19.78 19.39 -7.37
CA TYR A 346 -19.03 18.14 -7.46
C TYR A 346 -19.92 17.00 -6.98
N GLU A 347 -20.33 16.16 -7.92
CA GLU A 347 -21.08 14.94 -7.61
C GLU A 347 -20.09 13.82 -7.24
N GLU A 348 -20.12 13.42 -5.98
CA GLU A 348 -19.21 12.44 -5.41
C GLU A 348 -19.97 11.18 -5.01
N ARG A 349 -19.34 10.03 -5.25
CA ARG A 349 -19.88 8.75 -4.80
C ARG A 349 -19.43 8.45 -3.38
N GLU A 350 -18.15 8.61 -3.11
CA GLU A 350 -17.57 8.48 -1.77
C GLU A 350 -16.18 9.13 -1.72
N ILE A 351 -15.91 9.87 -0.65
CA ILE A 351 -14.62 10.48 -0.33
C ILE A 351 -14.01 9.70 0.84
N GLN A 352 -12.97 8.90 0.58
CA GLN A 352 -12.29 8.12 1.62
C GLN A 352 -10.96 8.75 2.05
N ILE A 353 -10.77 8.92 3.36
CA ILE A 353 -9.55 9.44 3.98
C ILE A 353 -8.97 8.39 4.95
N GLY A 354 -7.88 7.74 4.57
CA GLY A 354 -7.21 6.71 5.38
C GLY A 354 -5.89 7.20 5.98
N GLY A 355 -5.76 7.12 7.31
CA GLY A 355 -4.48 7.23 8.02
C GLY A 355 -3.65 8.48 7.75
N ARG A 356 -4.25 9.59 7.30
CA ARG A 356 -3.55 10.79 6.86
C ARG A 356 -4.34 12.05 7.13
N PHE A 357 -3.67 13.20 7.06
CA PHE A 357 -4.31 14.50 7.06
C PHE A 357 -4.66 14.94 5.63
N VAL A 358 -5.91 15.33 5.41
CA VAL A 358 -6.40 15.95 4.17
C VAL A 358 -7.16 17.21 4.52
N SER A 359 -6.85 18.31 3.86
CA SER A 359 -7.61 19.56 3.91
C SER A 359 -8.31 19.79 2.58
N ILE A 360 -9.60 20.09 2.62
CA ILE A 360 -10.44 20.41 1.48
C ILE A 360 -10.99 21.81 1.72
N PHE A 361 -10.66 22.75 0.83
CA PHE A 361 -11.10 24.13 0.95
C PHE A 361 -11.71 24.64 -0.35
N GLY A 362 -12.84 25.35 -0.24
CA GLY A 362 -13.46 26.04 -1.37
C GLY A 362 -12.76 27.37 -1.66
N SER A 363 -12.50 27.66 -2.93
CA SER A 363 -11.84 28.88 -3.40
C SER A 363 -12.52 29.42 -4.66
N SER A 364 -12.97 30.67 -4.62
CA SER A 364 -13.65 31.33 -5.75
C SER A 364 -12.73 31.62 -6.95
N THR A 365 -11.41 31.61 -6.75
CA THR A 365 -10.40 31.92 -7.77
C THR A 365 -9.32 30.85 -7.90
N GLY A 366 -9.40 29.77 -7.12
CA GLY A 366 -8.33 28.78 -7.07
C GLY A 366 -7.09 29.22 -6.30
N GLU A 367 -7.13 30.33 -5.56
CA GLU A 367 -5.98 30.79 -4.78
C GLU A 367 -5.61 29.79 -3.68
N SER A 368 -4.30 29.54 -3.52
CA SER A 368 -3.74 28.83 -2.37
C SER A 368 -4.03 29.57 -1.07
N GLU A 369 -4.20 28.83 0.03
CA GLU A 369 -4.54 29.39 1.33
C GLU A 369 -3.48 30.41 1.77
N VAL A 370 -3.85 31.70 1.81
CA VAL A 370 -3.06 32.70 2.53
C VAL A 370 -3.34 32.50 4.01
N ILE A 371 -2.43 31.84 4.72
CA ILE A 371 -2.43 31.75 6.18
C ILE A 371 -2.16 33.16 6.73
N GLY A 372 -3.21 33.96 6.87
CA GLY A 372 -3.11 35.32 7.37
C GLY A 372 -4.46 36.04 7.44
N ASN A 373 -5.05 36.09 8.65
CA ASN A 373 -5.99 37.09 9.17
C ASN A 373 -6.89 37.87 8.17
N THR A 374 -7.58 37.21 7.24
CA THR A 374 -8.64 37.86 6.45
C THR A 374 -10.02 37.57 7.05
N THR A 375 -10.58 38.59 7.68
CA THR A 375 -11.94 38.70 8.23
C THR A 375 -13.05 38.73 7.19
N GLN A 376 -12.80 38.38 5.92
CA GLN A 376 -13.87 38.24 4.93
C GLN A 376 -14.41 36.81 4.96
N VAL A 377 -15.63 36.68 5.46
CA VAL A 377 -16.45 35.47 5.33
C VAL A 377 -16.76 35.30 3.84
N GLN A 378 -15.85 34.66 3.08
CA GLN A 378 -16.23 34.06 1.81
C GLN A 378 -17.31 33.05 2.14
N ARG A 379 -18.54 33.36 1.74
CA ARG A 379 -19.63 32.40 1.93
C ARG A 379 -19.31 31.17 1.07
N PRO A 380 -19.57 29.95 1.58
CA PRO A 380 -19.31 28.69 0.88
C PRO A 380 -20.24 28.46 -0.33
N GLU A 381 -20.84 29.52 -0.89
CA GLU A 381 -22.02 29.44 -1.77
C GLU A 381 -21.72 28.76 -3.12
N ASN A 382 -20.47 28.78 -3.58
CA ASN A 382 -20.15 28.35 -4.94
C ASN A 382 -19.40 27.02 -5.03
N CYS A 383 -18.85 26.50 -3.93
CA CYS A 383 -18.14 25.21 -3.91
C CYS A 383 -19.04 24.17 -3.23
N ILE A 384 -19.71 23.35 -4.03
CA ILE A 384 -20.74 22.41 -3.57
C ILE A 384 -20.25 20.97 -3.74
N ILE A 385 -20.24 20.18 -2.68
CA ILE A 385 -20.11 18.72 -2.74
C ILE A 385 -21.51 18.11 -2.56
N THR A 386 -21.90 17.19 -3.44
CA THR A 386 -23.18 16.47 -3.37
C THR A 386 -22.98 14.98 -3.61
N ASN A 387 -23.88 14.15 -3.08
CA ASN A 387 -23.89 12.72 -3.34
C ASN A 387 -24.42 12.39 -4.75
N THR A 388 -23.92 11.29 -5.32
CA THR A 388 -24.51 10.63 -6.49
C THR A 388 -25.61 9.64 -6.07
N LYS A 389 -26.37 9.13 -7.05
CA LYS A 389 -27.30 8.00 -6.87
C LYS A 389 -26.64 6.68 -6.44
N ASP A 390 -25.32 6.57 -6.65
CA ASP A 390 -24.53 5.36 -6.36
C ASP A 390 -23.88 5.41 -4.96
N THR A 391 -24.25 6.42 -4.15
CA THR A 391 -23.86 6.58 -2.75
C THR A 391 -24.69 5.63 -1.90
N VAL A 392 -24.03 4.78 -1.10
CA VAL A 392 -24.71 3.67 -0.39
C VAL A 392 -24.65 3.84 1.13
N ASP A 393 -23.45 3.84 1.71
CA ASP A 393 -23.30 3.80 3.17
C ASP A 393 -22.88 5.16 3.74
N GLN A 394 -21.94 5.83 3.07
CA GLN A 394 -21.48 7.16 3.44
C GLN A 394 -21.00 8.01 2.25
N LEU A 395 -21.08 9.33 2.37
CA LEU A 395 -20.49 10.26 1.40
C LEU A 395 -19.01 10.53 1.71
N ILE A 396 -18.64 10.69 2.98
CA ILE A 396 -17.27 10.90 3.43
C ILE A 396 -16.94 9.88 4.53
N LEU A 397 -15.85 9.13 4.34
CA LEU A 397 -15.35 8.14 5.29
C LEU A 397 -13.96 8.52 5.78
N ILE A 398 -13.79 8.67 7.10
CA ILE A 398 -12.50 8.97 7.73
C ILE A 398 -12.07 7.76 8.56
N LEU A 399 -11.01 7.06 8.14
CA LEU A 399 -10.47 5.88 8.80
C LEU A 399 -9.12 6.21 9.44
N ASN A 400 -9.13 6.59 10.72
CA ASN A 400 -7.93 7.03 11.46
C ASN A 400 -7.11 8.12 10.76
N GLY A 401 -7.76 8.88 9.88
CA GLY A 401 -7.20 10.06 9.24
C GLY A 401 -7.72 11.33 9.92
N SER A 402 -7.27 12.46 9.42
CA SER A 402 -7.74 13.78 9.78
C SER A 402 -8.29 14.47 8.54
N LEU A 403 -9.52 14.96 8.61
CA LEU A 403 -10.13 15.75 7.55
C LEU A 403 -10.37 17.17 8.05
N GLN A 404 -9.89 18.16 7.31
CA GLN A 404 -10.28 19.55 7.46
C GLN A 404 -11.17 19.96 6.28
N LEU A 405 -12.37 20.45 6.58
CA LEU A 405 -13.28 21.05 5.60
C LEU A 405 -13.36 22.55 5.86
N ARG A 406 -13.20 23.36 4.81
CA ARG A 406 -13.29 24.82 4.92
C ARG A 406 -14.01 25.47 3.75
N SER A 407 -14.93 26.40 4.02
CA SER A 407 -15.59 27.22 2.98
C SER A 407 -16.30 26.39 1.88
N ILE A 408 -16.91 25.26 2.26
CA ILE A 408 -17.61 24.35 1.33
C ILE A 408 -19.07 24.18 1.75
N LYS A 409 -19.94 24.03 0.77
CA LYS A 409 -21.34 23.65 0.96
C LYS A 409 -21.51 22.17 0.63
N ILE A 410 -22.10 21.39 1.54
CA ILE A 410 -22.46 19.99 1.31
C ILE A 410 -23.97 19.93 1.12
N ILE A 411 -24.41 19.64 -0.10
CA ILE A 411 -25.84 19.50 -0.44
C ILE A 411 -26.14 18.02 -0.62
N LEU A 412 -27.04 17.47 0.19
CA LEU A 412 -27.47 16.09 0.06
C LEU A 412 -28.66 16.01 -0.88
N SER A 413 -28.46 15.39 -2.04
CA SER A 413 -29.50 15.10 -2.99
C SER A 413 -30.37 13.94 -2.49
N ASN A 414 -31.66 14.25 -2.29
CA ASN A 414 -32.74 13.35 -1.89
C ASN A 414 -33.86 13.31 -2.94
N ASP A 415 -33.53 13.57 -4.22
CA ASP A 415 -34.50 13.72 -5.31
C ASP A 415 -35.36 12.47 -5.60
N GLN A 416 -34.94 11.27 -5.16
CA GLN A 416 -35.59 10.01 -5.53
C GLN A 416 -36.08 9.16 -4.34
N SER A 417 -35.66 9.46 -3.11
CA SER A 417 -36.07 8.78 -1.88
C SER A 417 -35.47 9.44 -0.63
N GLU A 418 -35.82 8.93 0.54
CA GLU A 418 -35.20 9.23 1.83
C GLU A 418 -33.66 9.01 1.79
N ILE A 419 -32.91 9.81 2.55
CA ILE A 419 -31.45 9.67 2.66
C ILE A 419 -31.11 8.56 3.66
N ASN A 420 -30.56 7.45 3.19
CA ASN A 420 -30.25 6.26 3.98
C ASN A 420 -28.74 6.01 4.19
N PHE A 421 -27.91 7.04 3.99
CA PHE A 421 -26.46 7.00 4.16
C PHE A 421 -25.99 8.08 5.16
N THR A 422 -24.83 7.88 5.79
CA THR A 422 -24.20 8.86 6.68
C THR A 422 -23.46 9.91 5.86
N THR A 423 -23.59 11.21 6.11
CA THR A 423 -22.81 12.19 5.32
C THR A 423 -21.31 12.09 5.61
N ILE A 424 -20.92 12.10 6.89
CA ILE A 424 -19.53 11.94 7.32
C ILE A 424 -19.46 10.89 8.43
N GLU A 425 -18.68 9.83 8.22
CA GLU A 425 -18.45 8.79 9.22
C GLU A 425 -16.97 8.72 9.64
N LEU A 426 -16.71 8.77 10.95
CA LEU A 426 -15.38 8.67 11.54
C LEU A 426 -15.20 7.33 12.25
N PHE A 427 -14.20 6.57 11.81
CA PHE A 427 -13.79 5.31 12.42
C PHE A 427 -12.41 5.38 13.05
N GLY A 428 -12.33 4.87 14.28
CA GLY A 428 -11.12 4.71 15.05
C GLY A 428 -10.72 5.92 15.90
N THR A 429 -9.90 5.65 16.91
CA THR A 429 -9.52 6.59 17.97
C THR A 429 -8.58 7.71 17.53
N ALA A 430 -8.02 7.64 16.32
CA ALA A 430 -7.18 8.68 15.75
C ALA A 430 -7.91 9.50 14.68
N ALA A 431 -9.21 9.24 14.44
CA ALA A 431 -9.98 9.98 13.46
C ALA A 431 -10.27 11.40 13.95
N VAL A 432 -9.95 12.40 13.13
CA VAL A 432 -10.19 13.81 13.43
C VAL A 432 -10.98 14.44 12.30
N LEU A 433 -12.01 15.21 12.63
CA LEU A 433 -12.76 16.06 11.71
C LEU A 433 -12.72 17.50 12.21
N SER A 434 -12.28 18.43 11.37
CA SER A 434 -12.36 19.86 11.61
C SER A 434 -13.17 20.50 10.50
N VAL A 435 -14.29 21.16 10.84
CA VAL A 435 -15.17 21.78 9.85
C VAL A 435 -15.30 23.27 10.17
N SER A 436 -14.99 24.11 9.19
CA SER A 436 -14.98 25.56 9.34
C SER A 436 -15.68 26.27 8.18
N GLN A 437 -16.55 27.25 8.45
CA GLN A 437 -17.21 28.05 7.41
C GLN A 437 -17.98 27.18 6.39
N CYS A 438 -18.55 26.05 6.81
CA CYS A 438 -19.29 25.13 5.94
C CYS A 438 -20.80 25.18 6.18
N VAL A 439 -21.56 24.80 5.17
CA VAL A 439 -23.03 24.66 5.26
C VAL A 439 -23.41 23.24 4.84
N PHE A 440 -24.21 22.56 5.65
CA PHE A 440 -24.84 21.28 5.30
C PHE A 440 -26.32 21.54 5.01
N GLU A 441 -26.82 21.12 3.84
CA GLU A 441 -28.25 21.19 3.52
C GLU A 441 -28.73 19.96 2.76
N THR A 442 -30.04 19.71 2.77
CA THR A 442 -30.68 18.79 1.82
C THR A 442 -31.27 19.57 0.64
N LYS A 443 -31.43 18.89 -0.50
CA LYS A 443 -32.00 19.50 -1.71
C LYS A 443 -33.51 19.75 -1.57
N ASP A 444 -34.27 18.75 -1.13
CA ASP A 444 -35.67 18.87 -0.72
C ASP A 444 -35.79 18.86 0.80
N LYS A 445 -36.29 19.96 1.36
CA LYS A 445 -36.48 20.16 2.80
C LYS A 445 -37.61 19.31 3.40
N ASN A 446 -38.43 18.67 2.59
CA ASN A 446 -39.60 17.90 3.04
C ASN A 446 -39.34 16.39 3.08
N ILE A 447 -38.18 15.93 2.61
CA ILE A 447 -37.82 14.51 2.60
C ILE A 447 -36.82 14.26 3.74
N PRO A 448 -37.11 13.32 4.66
CA PRO A 448 -36.30 13.15 5.85
C PRO A 448 -34.95 12.49 5.57
N ILE A 449 -34.02 12.72 6.49
CA ILE A 449 -32.81 11.91 6.62
C ILE A 449 -33.06 10.76 7.58
N LEU A 450 -32.68 9.55 7.20
CA LEU A 450 -32.82 8.34 8.03
C LEU A 450 -31.53 7.99 8.78
N LYS A 451 -30.40 8.57 8.38
CA LYS A 451 -29.10 8.41 9.02
C LYS A 451 -28.50 9.75 9.42
N GLN A 452 -27.51 9.70 10.30
CA GLN A 452 -26.82 10.88 10.82
C GLN A 452 -26.08 11.63 9.72
N ILE A 453 -26.02 12.96 9.81
CA ILE A 453 -25.10 13.74 8.98
C ILE A 453 -23.67 13.47 9.43
N ILE A 454 -23.42 13.44 10.75
CA ILE A 454 -22.09 13.12 11.28
C ILE A 454 -22.19 12.01 12.31
N LYS A 455 -21.44 10.93 12.08
CA LYS A 455 -21.32 9.78 12.97
C LYS A 455 -19.86 9.57 13.34
N ALA A 456 -19.57 9.53 14.65
CA ALA A 456 -18.21 9.38 15.14
C ALA A 456 -18.10 8.28 16.21
N GLN A 457 -17.12 7.39 16.04
CA GLN A 457 -16.80 6.34 17.01
C GLN A 457 -16.10 6.87 18.27
N ILE A 458 -16.03 6.00 19.29
CA ILE A 458 -15.32 6.29 20.54
C ILE A 458 -13.85 6.59 20.27
N GLY A 459 -13.41 7.75 20.78
CA GLY A 459 -12.04 8.27 20.67
C GLY A 459 -11.81 9.21 19.48
N ALA A 460 -12.75 9.31 18.53
CA ALA A 460 -12.65 10.29 17.45
C ALA A 460 -12.82 11.73 17.96
N GLN A 461 -12.26 12.70 17.24
CA GLN A 461 -12.33 14.13 17.56
C GLN A 461 -13.09 14.87 16.47
N VAL A 462 -14.00 15.77 16.86
CA VAL A 462 -14.80 16.59 15.93
C VAL A 462 -14.80 18.04 16.42
N THR A 463 -14.42 18.97 15.55
CA THR A 463 -14.35 20.41 15.83
C THR A 463 -15.17 21.19 14.80
N PHE A 464 -16.01 22.12 15.27
CA PHE A 464 -16.82 23.00 14.43
C PHE A 464 -16.49 24.47 14.66
N GLN A 465 -16.38 25.25 13.57
CA GLN A 465 -16.22 26.69 13.59
C GLN A 465 -17.07 27.35 12.52
N SER A 466 -18.10 28.12 12.89
CA SER A 466 -18.99 28.79 11.92
C SER A 466 -19.62 27.82 10.92
N VAL A 467 -20.29 26.78 11.42
CA VAL A 467 -20.96 25.76 10.61
C VAL A 467 -22.47 25.93 10.73
N ALA A 468 -23.19 25.80 9.61
CA ALA A 468 -24.65 25.83 9.58
C ALA A 468 -25.22 24.50 9.05
N PHE A 469 -26.33 24.09 9.64
CA PHE A 469 -27.15 22.96 9.22
C PHE A 469 -28.51 23.53 8.85
N GLU A 470 -28.87 23.48 7.57
CA GLU A 470 -30.04 24.15 7.02
C GLU A 470 -30.94 23.16 6.27
N LYS A 471 -32.26 23.37 6.30
CA LYS A 471 -33.26 22.59 5.54
C LYS A 471 -33.27 21.08 5.83
N ILE A 472 -32.71 20.65 6.95
CA ILE A 472 -32.69 19.23 7.33
C ILE A 472 -34.00 18.87 8.02
N TYR A 473 -34.70 17.87 7.50
CA TYR A 473 -35.89 17.29 8.11
C TYR A 473 -35.51 15.95 8.76
N GLU A 474 -35.74 15.84 10.07
CA GLU A 474 -35.46 14.66 10.89
C GLU A 474 -36.79 13.97 11.26
N GLU A 475 -36.83 12.64 11.18
CA GLU A 475 -37.95 11.85 11.74
C GLU A 475 -37.49 11.03 12.95
N ASP A 476 -36.68 9.99 12.74
CA ASP A 476 -36.30 9.02 13.79
C ASP A 476 -34.80 8.97 14.14
N SER A 477 -33.96 9.72 13.41
CA SER A 477 -32.50 9.72 13.58
C SER A 477 -31.97 11.12 13.87
N ALA A 478 -31.17 11.25 14.92
CA ALA A 478 -30.48 12.51 15.24
C ALA A 478 -29.53 12.91 14.10
N VAL A 479 -29.38 14.22 13.83
CA VAL A 479 -28.35 14.74 12.90
C VAL A 479 -26.93 14.33 13.30
N PHE A 480 -26.68 14.11 14.59
CA PHE A 480 -25.40 13.72 15.17
C PHE A 480 -25.49 12.42 15.98
N ASP A 481 -24.58 11.47 15.73
CA ASP A 481 -24.24 10.39 16.68
C ASP A 481 -22.75 10.49 17.02
N LEU A 482 -22.45 11.27 18.06
CA LEU A 482 -21.08 11.53 18.51
C LEU A 482 -20.79 10.73 19.78
N LYS A 483 -20.05 9.64 19.65
CA LYS A 483 -19.55 8.87 20.80
C LYS A 483 -18.17 9.38 21.26
N VAL A 484 -17.98 10.70 21.35
CA VAL A 484 -16.66 11.34 21.53
C VAL A 484 -16.38 11.76 22.99
N GLN A 485 -15.11 11.91 23.37
CA GLN A 485 -14.72 12.65 24.58
C GLN A 485 -14.78 14.17 24.29
N LEU A 486 -15.92 14.79 24.56
CA LEU A 486 -16.14 16.24 24.39
C LEU A 486 -15.13 17.07 25.20
N HIS A 487 -14.34 17.92 24.54
CA HIS A 487 -13.45 18.89 25.22
C HIS A 487 -13.85 20.35 25.01
N ASP A 488 -14.52 20.74 23.91
CA ASP A 488 -15.03 22.10 23.72
C ASP A 488 -16.27 22.13 22.81
N ILE A 489 -17.31 22.90 23.20
CA ILE A 489 -18.49 23.17 22.37
C ILE A 489 -18.42 24.62 21.89
N CYS A 490 -18.24 24.83 20.59
CA CYS A 490 -18.50 26.11 19.93
C CYS A 490 -19.89 26.10 19.28
N MET A 491 -20.53 27.28 19.26
CA MET A 491 -21.93 27.51 18.89
C MET A 491 -22.36 26.80 17.59
N ILE A 492 -23.25 25.81 17.70
CA ILE A 492 -23.93 25.16 16.57
C ILE A 492 -25.23 25.93 16.30
N ILE A 493 -25.40 26.46 15.08
CA ILE A 493 -26.65 27.09 14.65
C ILE A 493 -27.42 26.07 13.80
N ILE A 494 -28.50 25.52 14.35
CA ILE A 494 -29.48 24.68 13.64
C ILE A 494 -30.62 25.60 13.19
N ARG A 495 -30.93 25.66 11.90
CA ARG A 495 -31.96 26.55 11.33
C ARG A 495 -32.98 25.84 10.47
#